data_AF-A0A165WJ29-F1
#
_entry.id   AF-A0A165WJ29-F1
#
_cell.length_a   1.000
_cell.length_b   1.000
_cell.length_c   1.000
_cell.angle_alpha   90.00
_cell.angle_beta   90.00
_cell.angle_gamma   90.00
#
_symmetry.space_group_name_H-M   'P 1'
#
loop_
_entity.id
_entity.type
_entity.pdbx_description
1 polymer ?
#
loop_
_entity_poly.entity_id
_entity_poly.type
_entity_poly.pdbx_seq_one_letter_code
_entity_poly.pdbx_strand_id
1 'polypeptide(L)'
;MQRMRDLSRVFLGEKDIEDALKVLEELAEDEGLVAAADTNTVVRKVKPKVDHMYHKSVIDDLRSWLHPPNEQALNHESKRQPDSCKWFFGEEFKEWKAQRNGVYWVYGHAGAGKSILCSSVIDKLKEDPALTLAYFYFDYSDTAKQNCQALASSLVFQLATCSAKCQAYLQEKQSSRSPTYDELLVLLSGLLALSGLTYIVIDALDECPERVRNRTGLWRFFEHLRSFWDQDDIDVRVFVTSRPEIDIKSYLSSLIPRSLNINVAREHAEDIRNYLFTWLFGSESEPFSHWDQNTKWMVYNTLDERSDGM
;
A
#
# COMPACT_ATOMS: atom_id res chain seq x y z
N MET A 1 4.97 39.26 -41.16
CA MET A 1 3.92 39.18 -42.20
C MET A 1 3.40 40.54 -42.69
N GLN A 2 2.84 41.44 -41.86
CA GLN A 2 2.25 42.71 -42.35
C GLN A 2 3.25 43.64 -43.08
N ARG A 3 4.45 43.86 -42.51
CA ARG A 3 5.48 44.75 -43.07
C ARG A 3 6.10 44.31 -44.40
N MET A 4 6.04 43.01 -44.73
CA MET A 4 6.61 42.49 -45.99
C MET A 4 5.61 42.52 -47.15
N ARG A 5 4.30 42.40 -46.87
CA ARG A 5 3.26 42.65 -47.89
C ARG A 5 3.23 44.10 -48.34
N ASP A 6 3.66 45.01 -47.46
CA ASP A 6 3.82 46.42 -47.80
C ASP A 6 5.07 46.64 -48.68
N LEU A 7 6.14 45.86 -48.49
CA LEU A 7 7.34 45.88 -49.34
C LEU A 7 7.08 45.28 -50.73
N SER A 8 6.34 44.17 -50.83
CA SER A 8 6.03 43.53 -52.11
C SER A 8 5.18 44.42 -53.03
N ARG A 9 4.36 45.32 -52.47
CA ARG A 9 3.59 46.33 -53.23
C ARG A 9 4.44 47.45 -53.81
N VAL A 10 5.65 47.69 -53.29
CA VAL A 10 6.53 48.79 -53.72
C VAL A 10 7.42 48.40 -54.90
N PHE A 11 7.72 47.11 -55.08
CA PHE A 11 8.66 46.59 -56.09
C PHE A 11 8.00 45.86 -57.27
N LEU A 12 6.71 46.08 -57.50
CA LEU A 12 5.93 45.50 -58.61
C LEU A 12 6.60 45.79 -59.96
N GLY A 13 7.32 44.79 -60.52
CA GLY A 13 7.93 44.85 -61.85
C GLY A 13 9.33 44.21 -61.99
N GLU A 14 10.07 44.00 -60.90
CA GLU A 14 11.39 43.35 -60.94
C GLU A 14 11.29 41.88 -60.51
N LYS A 15 11.27 40.98 -61.50
CA LYS A 15 11.06 39.53 -61.32
C LYS A 15 12.07 38.89 -60.35
N ASP A 16 13.32 39.36 -60.37
CA ASP A 16 14.38 38.86 -59.50
C ASP A 16 14.11 39.19 -58.00
N ILE A 17 13.43 40.31 -57.72
CA ILE A 17 13.07 40.71 -56.35
C ILE A 17 11.87 39.91 -55.84
N GLU A 18 10.88 39.63 -56.69
CA GLU A 18 9.74 38.79 -56.34
C GLU A 18 10.18 37.34 -56.02
N ASP A 19 11.08 36.77 -56.83
CA ASP A 19 11.63 35.43 -56.60
C ASP A 19 12.46 35.39 -55.30
N ALA A 20 13.27 36.42 -55.02
CA ALA A 20 14.03 36.53 -53.77
C ALA A 20 13.14 36.65 -52.53
N LEU A 21 12.05 37.43 -52.60
CA LEU A 21 11.07 37.55 -51.52
C LEU A 21 10.37 36.21 -51.23
N LYS A 22 10.06 35.43 -52.27
CA LYS A 22 9.43 34.12 -52.12
C LYS A 22 10.36 33.10 -51.45
N VAL A 23 11.64 33.07 -51.84
CA VAL A 23 12.65 32.22 -51.20
C VAL A 23 12.84 32.60 -49.72
N LEU A 24 12.80 33.91 -49.39
CA LEU A 24 12.86 34.36 -48.00
C LEU A 24 11.63 33.93 -47.19
N GLU A 25 10.43 33.89 -47.79
CA GLU A 25 9.23 33.36 -47.13
C GLU A 25 9.35 31.86 -46.86
N GLU A 26 9.78 31.07 -47.85
CA GLU A 26 9.97 29.62 -47.71
C GLU A 26 11.04 29.29 -46.64
N LEU A 27 12.18 30.00 -46.64
CA LEU A 27 13.22 29.84 -45.62
C LEU A 27 12.73 30.22 -44.21
N ALA A 28 11.93 31.29 -44.09
CA ALA A 28 11.39 31.71 -42.80
C ALA A 28 10.36 30.71 -42.24
N GLU A 29 9.56 30.07 -43.12
CA GLU A 29 8.65 28.99 -42.72
C GLU A 29 9.43 27.73 -42.29
N ASP A 30 10.46 27.33 -43.03
CA ASP A 30 11.32 26.19 -42.70
C ASP A 30 12.07 26.42 -41.37
N GLU A 31 12.65 27.59 -41.15
CA GLU A 31 13.27 27.96 -39.87
C GLU A 31 12.24 27.92 -38.72
N GLY A 32 11.02 28.39 -38.97
CA GLY A 32 9.92 28.32 -38.01
C GLY A 32 9.52 26.88 -37.65
N LEU A 33 9.48 25.98 -38.62
CA LEU A 33 9.19 24.56 -38.43
C LEU A 33 10.32 23.85 -37.66
N VAL A 34 11.57 24.14 -37.98
CA VAL A 34 12.74 23.60 -37.26
C VAL A 34 12.74 24.08 -35.80
N ALA A 35 12.52 25.36 -35.56
CA ALA A 35 12.42 25.91 -34.20
C ALA A 35 11.27 25.28 -33.39
N ALA A 36 10.12 25.03 -34.03
CA ALA A 36 8.99 24.35 -33.40
C ALA A 36 9.30 22.87 -33.09
N ALA A 37 10.00 22.17 -34.00
CA ALA A 37 10.41 20.78 -33.81
C ALA A 37 11.44 20.64 -32.66
N ASP A 38 12.41 21.55 -32.57
CA ASP A 38 13.39 21.60 -31.48
C ASP A 38 12.70 21.90 -30.14
N THR A 39 11.78 22.87 -30.13
CA THR A 39 10.98 23.20 -28.94
C THR A 39 10.18 21.99 -28.46
N ASN A 40 9.47 21.31 -29.36
CA ASN A 40 8.72 20.09 -29.03
C ASN A 40 9.62 18.97 -28.52
N THR A 41 10.82 18.83 -29.08
CA THR A 41 11.81 17.85 -28.62
C THR A 41 12.28 18.14 -27.20
N VAL A 42 12.52 19.41 -26.86
CA VAL A 42 12.85 19.84 -25.49
C VAL A 42 11.68 19.59 -24.55
N VAL A 43 10.44 19.97 -24.91
CA VAL A 43 9.24 19.75 -24.10
C VAL A 43 9.05 18.25 -23.80
N ARG A 44 9.22 17.38 -24.80
CA ARG A 44 9.10 15.92 -24.64
C ARG A 44 10.14 15.36 -23.66
N LYS A 45 11.32 15.97 -23.57
CA LYS A 45 12.39 15.58 -22.64
C LYS A 45 12.20 16.17 -21.24
N VAL A 46 11.65 17.38 -21.13
CA VAL A 46 11.54 18.13 -19.85
C VAL A 46 10.26 17.79 -19.10
N LYS A 47 9.13 17.64 -19.80
CA LYS A 47 7.81 17.40 -19.18
C LYS A 47 7.80 16.23 -18.18
N PRO A 48 8.36 15.03 -18.48
CA PRO A 48 8.37 13.93 -17.53
C PRO A 48 9.17 14.24 -16.26
N LYS A 49 10.24 15.05 -16.37
CA LYS A 49 11.06 15.46 -15.23
C LYS A 49 10.31 16.45 -14.35
N VAL A 50 9.59 17.40 -14.96
CA VAL A 50 8.77 18.38 -14.24
C VAL A 50 7.60 17.67 -13.54
N ASP A 51 6.92 16.75 -14.22
CA ASP A 51 5.83 15.96 -13.64
C ASP A 51 6.35 15.13 -12.45
N HIS A 52 7.51 14.46 -12.60
CA HIS A 52 8.14 13.72 -11.52
C HIS A 52 8.52 14.61 -10.32
N MET A 53 9.11 15.78 -10.57
CA MET A 53 9.46 16.73 -9.51
C MET A 53 8.22 17.25 -8.79
N TYR A 54 7.15 17.57 -9.52
CA TYR A 54 5.88 18.00 -8.95
C TYR A 54 5.28 16.88 -8.07
N HIS A 55 5.17 15.66 -8.60
CA HIS A 55 4.68 14.52 -7.83
C HIS A 55 5.48 14.28 -6.55
N LYS A 56 6.82 14.34 -6.63
CA LYS A 56 7.69 14.20 -5.45
C LYS A 56 7.44 15.30 -4.42
N SER A 57 7.38 16.56 -4.85
CA SER A 57 7.11 17.70 -3.96
C SER A 57 5.79 17.54 -3.23
N VAL A 58 4.72 17.15 -3.95
CA VAL A 58 3.41 16.95 -3.32
C VAL A 58 3.43 15.81 -2.30
N ILE A 59 4.10 14.70 -2.61
CA ILE A 59 4.23 13.58 -1.67
C ILE A 59 4.99 14.02 -0.41
N ASP A 60 6.05 14.80 -0.57
CA ASP A 60 6.85 15.34 0.54
C ASP A 60 5.99 16.31 1.40
N ASP A 61 5.19 17.17 0.77
CA ASP A 61 4.27 18.08 1.46
C ASP A 61 3.18 17.34 2.25
N LEU A 62 2.57 16.30 1.64
CA LEU A 62 1.58 15.47 2.30
C LEU A 62 2.18 14.68 3.47
N ARG A 63 3.40 14.16 3.32
CA ARG A 63 4.12 13.46 4.39
C ARG A 63 4.45 14.42 5.54
N SER A 64 4.88 15.64 5.22
CA SER A 64 5.13 16.70 6.20
C SER A 64 3.86 17.09 6.96
N TRP A 65 2.71 17.14 6.28
CA TRP A 65 1.44 17.50 6.91
C TRP A 65 0.85 16.39 7.80
N LEU A 66 0.82 15.15 7.30
CA LEU A 66 0.19 14.01 7.97
C LEU A 66 1.07 13.32 9.01
N HIS A 67 2.39 13.47 8.89
CA HIS A 67 3.38 12.74 9.70
C HIS A 67 3.09 11.23 9.82
N PRO A 68 2.92 10.49 8.69
CA PRO A 68 2.71 9.06 8.75
C PRO A 68 3.97 8.37 9.30
N PRO A 69 3.85 7.36 10.17
CA PRO A 69 5.00 6.55 10.56
C PRO A 69 5.56 5.81 9.35
N ASN A 70 6.81 5.34 9.47
CA ASN A 70 7.45 4.59 8.39
C ASN A 70 6.73 3.27 8.11
N GLU A 71 6.42 3.04 6.83
CA GLU A 71 5.70 1.87 6.32
C GLU A 71 6.53 0.58 6.33
N GLN A 72 7.81 0.65 6.70
CA GLN A 72 8.69 -0.51 6.71
C GLN A 72 8.08 -1.62 7.56
N ALA A 73 7.78 -2.73 6.89
CA ALA A 73 7.50 -3.98 7.56
C ALA A 73 8.71 -4.32 8.44
N LEU A 74 8.45 -4.81 9.64
CA LEU A 74 9.42 -5.60 10.38
C LEU A 74 10.00 -6.64 9.40
N ASN A 75 11.30 -6.96 9.47
CA ASN A 75 12.06 -7.85 8.57
C ASN A 75 11.47 -9.30 8.47
N HIS A 76 10.22 -9.43 8.07
CA HIS A 76 9.41 -10.64 7.98
C HIS A 76 9.60 -11.29 6.61
N GLU A 77 9.72 -10.47 5.56
CA GLU A 77 10.01 -10.91 4.19
C GLU A 77 11.32 -11.72 4.13
N SER A 78 12.36 -11.30 4.86
CA SER A 78 13.65 -12.03 4.89
C SER A 78 13.63 -13.32 5.70
N LYS A 79 12.58 -13.55 6.50
CA LYS A 79 12.39 -14.77 7.31
C LYS A 79 11.40 -15.75 6.68
N ARG A 80 10.72 -15.34 5.61
CA ARG A 80 9.72 -16.16 4.93
C ARG A 80 10.40 -17.22 4.07
N GLN A 81 10.00 -18.47 4.26
CA GLN A 81 10.43 -19.55 3.37
C GLN A 81 9.64 -19.53 2.06
N PRO A 82 10.27 -19.87 0.91
CA PRO A 82 9.55 -20.11 -0.32
C PRO A 82 8.38 -21.07 -0.08
N ASP A 83 7.24 -20.77 -0.69
CA ASP A 83 6.00 -21.56 -0.61
C ASP A 83 5.26 -21.61 0.73
N SER A 84 5.72 -20.90 1.76
CA SER A 84 4.98 -20.77 3.02
C SER A 84 3.66 -20.02 2.85
N CYS A 85 2.71 -20.31 3.74
CA CYS A 85 1.39 -19.66 3.83
C CYS A 85 0.45 -19.91 2.63
N LYS A 86 0.83 -20.73 1.64
CA LYS A 86 -0.01 -21.06 0.47
C LYS A 86 -1.38 -21.64 0.85
N TRP A 87 -1.41 -22.40 1.94
CA TRP A 87 -2.63 -23.02 2.47
C TRP A 87 -3.74 -22.00 2.78
N PHE A 88 -3.38 -20.77 3.13
CA PHE A 88 -4.34 -19.74 3.52
C PHE A 88 -5.17 -19.21 2.33
N PHE A 89 -4.65 -19.26 1.11
CA PHE A 89 -5.29 -18.66 -0.07
C PHE A 89 -6.36 -19.56 -0.72
N GLY A 90 -6.97 -20.43 0.08
CA GLY A 90 -8.06 -21.32 -0.30
C GLY A 90 -9.41 -20.61 -0.45
N GLU A 91 -10.50 -21.34 -0.18
CA GLU A 91 -11.87 -20.85 -0.36
C GLU A 91 -12.20 -19.67 0.57
N GLU A 92 -11.92 -19.78 1.87
CA GLU A 92 -12.24 -18.71 2.84
C GLU A 92 -11.62 -17.35 2.48
N PHE A 93 -10.36 -17.35 2.04
CA PHE A 93 -9.69 -16.13 1.58
C PHE A 93 -10.35 -15.57 0.32
N LYS A 94 -10.69 -16.42 -0.65
CA LYS A 94 -11.36 -15.99 -1.89
C LYS A 94 -12.75 -15.44 -1.60
N GLU A 95 -13.49 -16.06 -0.70
CA GLU A 95 -14.79 -15.57 -0.28
C GLU A 95 -14.69 -14.23 0.43
N TRP A 96 -13.73 -14.05 1.35
CA TRP A 96 -13.47 -12.74 1.96
C TRP A 96 -13.08 -11.70 0.91
N LYS A 97 -12.22 -12.08 -0.04
CA LYS A 97 -11.82 -11.22 -1.14
C LYS A 97 -13.02 -10.81 -2.00
N ALA A 98 -14.01 -11.68 -2.18
CA ALA A 98 -15.21 -11.41 -2.97
C ALA A 98 -16.33 -10.70 -2.19
N GLN A 99 -16.47 -10.95 -0.89
CA GLN A 99 -17.55 -10.40 -0.05
C GLN A 99 -17.48 -8.88 0.00
N ARG A 100 -18.59 -8.21 -0.30
CA ARG A 100 -18.72 -6.77 -0.08
C ARG A 100 -18.66 -6.51 1.41
N ASN A 101 -17.69 -5.69 1.83
CA ASN A 101 -17.51 -5.24 3.21
C ASN A 101 -17.13 -6.33 4.23
N GLY A 102 -16.40 -5.92 5.28
CA GLY A 102 -16.19 -6.74 6.47
C GLY A 102 -14.74 -7.00 6.85
N VAL A 103 -14.58 -7.69 7.98
CA VAL A 103 -13.29 -7.97 8.62
C VAL A 103 -12.99 -9.47 8.55
N TYR A 104 -11.77 -9.83 8.16
CA TYR A 104 -11.21 -11.17 8.36
C TYR A 104 -10.12 -11.09 9.43
N TRP A 105 -10.38 -11.72 10.58
CA TRP A 105 -9.46 -11.72 11.71
C TRP A 105 -8.75 -13.04 11.85
N VAL A 106 -7.42 -13.01 11.73
CA VAL A 106 -6.56 -14.15 12.03
C VAL A 106 -5.92 -13.94 13.38
N TYR A 107 -6.12 -14.88 14.30
CA TYR A 107 -5.58 -14.76 15.65
C TYR A 107 -4.83 -15.99 16.10
N GLY A 108 -3.94 -15.78 17.07
CA GLY A 108 -3.14 -16.83 17.67
C GLY A 108 -2.04 -16.31 18.58
N HIS A 109 -1.33 -17.22 19.23
CA HIS A 109 -0.26 -16.91 20.18
C HIS A 109 0.94 -16.19 19.54
N ALA A 110 1.79 -15.59 20.38
CA ALA A 110 3.05 -15.01 19.93
C ALA A 110 3.88 -16.09 19.19
N GLY A 111 4.62 -15.73 18.14
CA GLY A 111 5.42 -16.71 17.39
C GLY A 111 4.66 -17.53 16.35
N ALA A 112 3.32 -17.59 16.39
CA ALA A 112 2.51 -18.41 15.49
C ALA A 112 2.44 -17.96 14.01
N GLY A 113 3.46 -17.29 13.48
CA GLY A 113 3.55 -16.95 12.06
C GLY A 113 2.59 -15.87 11.54
N LYS A 114 1.76 -15.25 12.39
CA LYS A 114 0.75 -14.25 11.97
C LYS A 114 1.29 -13.12 11.09
N SER A 115 2.41 -12.50 11.45
CA SER A 115 3.01 -11.42 10.66
C SER A 115 3.57 -11.92 9.32
N ILE A 116 4.10 -13.14 9.27
CA ILE A 116 4.53 -13.78 8.00
C ILE A 116 3.32 -14.01 7.09
N LEU A 117 2.21 -14.47 7.67
CA LEU A 117 0.95 -14.63 6.94
C LEU A 117 0.40 -13.27 6.47
N CYS A 118 0.46 -12.24 7.31
CA CYS A 118 0.04 -10.88 6.99
C CYS A 118 0.83 -10.31 5.79
N SER A 119 2.16 -10.46 5.80
CA SER A 119 3.01 -10.11 4.65
C SER A 119 2.62 -10.91 3.41
N SER A 120 2.35 -12.21 3.55
CA SER A 120 1.92 -13.04 2.42
C SER A 120 0.57 -12.58 1.84
N VAL A 121 -0.36 -12.12 2.66
CA VAL A 121 -1.64 -11.54 2.23
C VAL A 121 -1.41 -10.24 1.46
N ILE A 122 -0.52 -9.36 1.95
CA ILE A 122 -0.16 -8.11 1.27
C ILE A 122 0.45 -8.42 -0.10
N ASP A 123 1.41 -9.34 -0.18
CA ASP A 123 2.01 -9.78 -1.44
C ASP A 123 0.94 -10.30 -2.40
N LYS A 124 0.03 -11.14 -1.90
CA LYS A 124 -1.03 -11.73 -2.72
C LYS A 124 -2.00 -10.69 -3.27
N LEU A 125 -2.28 -9.63 -2.50
CA LEU A 125 -3.14 -8.53 -2.94
C LEU A 125 -2.40 -7.61 -3.94
N LYS A 126 -1.09 -7.40 -3.77
CA LYS A 126 -0.24 -6.62 -4.70
C LYS A 126 -0.09 -7.27 -6.08
N GLU A 127 -0.30 -8.58 -6.21
CA GLU A 127 -0.31 -9.27 -7.52
C GLU A 127 -1.36 -8.70 -8.49
N ASP A 128 -2.43 -8.09 -7.97
CA ASP A 128 -3.48 -7.48 -8.77
C ASP A 128 -3.35 -5.94 -8.73
N PRO A 129 -2.77 -5.32 -9.76
CA PRO A 129 -2.49 -3.88 -9.77
C PRO A 129 -3.77 -3.02 -9.87
N ALA A 130 -4.93 -3.63 -10.12
CA ALA A 130 -6.21 -2.92 -10.12
C ALA A 130 -6.77 -2.72 -8.70
N LEU A 131 -6.24 -3.41 -7.70
CA LEU A 131 -6.69 -3.30 -6.32
C LEU A 131 -6.04 -2.11 -5.62
N THR A 132 -6.85 -1.33 -4.90
CA THR A 132 -6.33 -0.38 -3.94
C THR A 132 -6.00 -1.12 -2.64
N LEU A 133 -4.77 -0.98 -2.16
CA LEU A 133 -4.28 -1.62 -0.94
C LEU A 133 -3.61 -0.58 -0.04
N ALA A 134 -3.96 -0.61 1.24
CA ALA A 134 -3.23 0.09 2.29
C ALA A 134 -2.97 -0.87 3.46
N TYR A 135 -1.87 -0.68 4.17
CA TYR A 135 -1.53 -1.55 5.28
C TYR A 135 -0.84 -0.83 6.43
N PHE A 136 -0.96 -1.38 7.63
CA PHE A 136 -0.33 -0.84 8.83
C PHE A 136 0.16 -1.97 9.72
N TYR A 137 1.36 -1.81 10.28
CA TYR A 137 1.93 -2.72 11.26
C TYR A 137 1.96 -1.98 12.60
N PHE A 138 1.21 -2.49 13.58
CA PHE A 138 1.49 -2.12 14.96
C PHE A 138 2.83 -2.73 15.37
N ASP A 139 3.56 -2.02 16.23
CA ASP A 139 4.88 -2.42 16.68
C ASP A 139 5.10 -1.98 18.13
N TYR A 140 5.22 -2.95 19.04
CA TYR A 140 5.46 -2.71 20.46
C TYR A 140 6.83 -2.07 20.74
N SER A 141 7.78 -2.16 19.80
CA SER A 141 9.10 -1.53 19.91
C SER A 141 9.14 -0.10 19.35
N ASP A 142 8.15 0.31 18.55
CA ASP A 142 8.06 1.64 17.96
C ASP A 142 6.84 2.42 18.50
N THR A 143 7.10 3.37 19.41
CA THR A 143 6.04 4.18 20.02
C THR A 143 5.26 5.03 19.01
N ALA A 144 5.85 5.36 17.85
CA ALA A 144 5.17 6.06 16.78
C ALA A 144 4.07 5.20 16.13
N LYS A 145 4.17 3.86 16.23
CA LYS A 145 3.20 2.90 15.68
C LYS A 145 2.18 2.39 16.69
N GLN A 146 2.18 2.89 17.93
CA GLN A 146 1.32 2.40 19.02
C GLN A 146 0.05 3.23 19.25
N ASN A 147 -0.41 3.99 18.26
CA ASN A 147 -1.57 4.86 18.42
C ASN A 147 -2.45 4.93 17.17
N CYS A 148 -3.72 5.30 17.36
CA CYS A 148 -4.71 5.31 16.27
C CYS A 148 -4.51 6.44 15.27
N GLN A 149 -3.90 7.55 15.69
CA GLN A 149 -3.58 8.64 14.79
C GLN A 149 -2.53 8.21 13.76
N ALA A 150 -1.55 7.42 14.18
CA ALA A 150 -0.53 6.84 13.31
C ALA A 150 -1.10 5.82 12.32
N LEU A 151 -2.03 4.96 12.77
CA LEU A 151 -2.80 4.08 11.89
C LEU A 151 -3.54 4.90 10.82
N ALA A 152 -4.35 5.87 11.26
CA ALA A 152 -5.18 6.65 10.35
C ALA A 152 -4.33 7.52 9.39
N SER A 153 -3.27 8.19 9.88
CA SER A 153 -2.40 9.02 9.04
C SER A 153 -1.64 8.20 8.00
N SER A 154 -1.18 6.99 8.36
CA SER A 154 -0.53 6.08 7.42
C SER A 154 -1.50 5.61 6.32
N LEU A 155 -2.72 5.20 6.69
CA LEU A 155 -3.72 4.77 5.71
C LEU A 155 -4.15 5.93 4.79
N VAL A 156 -4.40 7.12 5.34
CA VAL A 156 -4.72 8.33 4.56
C VAL A 156 -3.59 8.65 3.59
N PHE A 157 -2.34 8.60 4.05
CA PHE A 157 -1.18 8.87 3.20
C PHE A 157 -1.04 7.85 2.05
N GLN A 158 -1.15 6.56 2.34
CA GLN A 158 -1.06 5.50 1.33
C GLN A 158 -2.19 5.61 0.29
N LEU A 159 -3.44 5.82 0.73
CA LEU A 159 -4.57 5.98 -0.18
C LEU A 159 -4.51 7.29 -0.97
N ALA A 160 -4.01 8.38 -0.38
CA ALA A 160 -3.84 9.64 -1.12
C ALA A 160 -2.79 9.54 -2.23
N THR A 161 -1.81 8.65 -2.07
CA THR A 161 -0.75 8.44 -3.07
C THR A 161 -1.08 7.32 -4.08
N CYS A 162 -2.25 6.69 -3.99
CA CYS A 162 -2.64 5.61 -4.91
C CYS A 162 -3.06 6.10 -6.30
N SER A 163 -3.57 7.34 -6.41
CA SER A 163 -4.07 7.90 -7.67
C SER A 163 -4.06 9.43 -7.65
N ALA A 164 -3.96 10.05 -8.83
CA ALA A 164 -4.01 11.51 -8.97
C ALA A 164 -5.30 12.13 -8.41
N LYS A 165 -6.43 11.39 -8.48
CA LYS A 165 -7.72 11.84 -7.94
C LYS A 165 -7.70 11.89 -6.41
N CYS A 166 -7.16 10.86 -5.77
CA CYS A 166 -7.02 10.80 -4.32
C CYS A 166 -6.01 11.84 -3.81
N GLN A 167 -4.93 12.04 -4.57
CA GLN A 167 -3.92 13.07 -4.29
C GLN A 167 -4.54 14.47 -4.32
N ALA A 168 -5.29 14.80 -5.39
CA ALA A 168 -5.96 16.09 -5.52
C ALA A 168 -6.97 16.34 -4.39
N TYR A 169 -7.79 15.32 -4.04
CA TYR A 169 -8.72 15.40 -2.92
C TYR A 169 -8.01 15.79 -1.62
N LEU A 170 -6.87 15.17 -1.33
CA LEU A 170 -6.15 15.43 -0.10
C LEU A 170 -5.45 16.80 -0.10
N GLN A 171 -4.87 17.22 -1.24
CA GLN A 171 -4.26 18.54 -1.40
C GLN A 171 -5.26 19.68 -1.16
N GLU A 172 -6.50 19.54 -1.65
CA GLU A 172 -7.56 20.53 -1.41
C GLU A 172 -7.95 20.67 0.08
N LYS A 173 -7.69 19.63 0.88
CA LYS A 173 -7.98 19.60 2.32
C LYS A 173 -6.77 19.92 3.19
N GLN A 174 -5.59 20.08 2.58
CA GLN A 174 -4.37 20.38 3.30
C GLN A 174 -4.49 21.70 4.06
N SER A 175 -3.99 21.73 5.28
CA SER A 175 -4.01 22.92 6.13
C SER A 175 -2.65 23.16 6.79
N SER A 176 -2.49 24.30 7.46
CA SER A 176 -1.24 24.67 8.13
C SER A 176 -0.91 23.81 9.36
N ARG A 177 -1.90 23.10 9.92
CA ARG A 177 -1.71 22.19 11.06
C ARG A 177 -2.00 20.76 10.66
N SER A 178 -1.36 19.81 11.33
CA SER A 178 -1.71 18.40 11.17
C SER A 178 -3.18 18.14 11.57
N PRO A 179 -3.84 17.19 10.88
CA PRO A 179 -5.21 16.83 11.18
C PRO A 179 -5.30 16.11 12.54
N THR A 180 -6.42 16.29 13.23
CA THR A 180 -6.77 15.48 14.39
C THR A 180 -7.14 14.06 13.97
N TYR A 181 -7.24 13.13 14.92
CA TYR A 181 -7.67 11.77 14.63
C TYR A 181 -9.06 11.71 13.96
N ASP A 182 -10.01 12.53 14.40
CA ASP A 182 -11.34 12.60 13.79
C ASP A 182 -11.30 13.15 12.36
N GLU A 183 -10.48 14.15 12.12
CA GLU A 183 -10.28 14.70 10.78
C GLU A 183 -9.63 13.67 9.86
N LEU A 184 -8.68 12.86 10.36
CA LEU A 184 -8.09 11.76 9.60
C LEU A 184 -9.13 10.69 9.22
N LEU A 185 -10.06 10.35 10.10
CA LEU A 185 -11.16 9.42 9.77
C LEU A 185 -12.06 9.98 8.66
N VAL A 186 -12.38 11.28 8.72
CA VAL A 186 -13.15 11.96 7.65
C VAL A 186 -12.37 11.98 6.33
N LEU A 187 -11.06 12.24 6.35
CA LEU A 187 -10.23 12.17 5.15
C LEU A 187 -10.16 10.74 4.60
N LEU A 188 -10.04 9.75 5.48
CA LEU A 188 -9.99 8.33 5.11
C LEU A 188 -11.26 7.91 4.38
N SER A 189 -12.44 8.24 4.90
CA SER A 189 -13.71 7.90 4.25
C SER A 189 -13.85 8.55 2.87
N GLY A 190 -13.45 9.82 2.72
CA GLY A 190 -13.40 10.47 1.41
C GLY A 190 -12.48 9.74 0.43
N LEU A 191 -11.28 9.35 0.87
CA LEU A 191 -10.32 8.60 0.04
C LEU A 191 -10.83 7.21 -0.34
N LEU A 192 -11.48 6.50 0.58
CA LEU A 192 -12.06 5.19 0.33
C LEU A 192 -13.19 5.27 -0.72
N ALA A 193 -14.05 6.29 -0.64
CA ALA A 193 -15.09 6.52 -1.65
C ALA A 193 -14.51 6.84 -3.05
N LEU A 194 -13.31 7.43 -3.11
CA LEU A 194 -12.62 7.73 -4.37
C LEU A 194 -11.83 6.55 -4.93
N SER A 195 -11.38 5.64 -4.06
CA SER A 195 -10.52 4.49 -4.39
C SER A 195 -11.29 3.27 -4.94
N GLY A 196 -12.60 3.24 -4.75
CA GLY A 196 -13.41 2.06 -5.09
C GLY A 196 -13.10 0.89 -4.17
N LEU A 197 -13.02 -0.32 -4.74
CA LEU A 197 -12.67 -1.54 -4.00
C LEU A 197 -11.30 -1.40 -3.32
N THR A 198 -11.31 -1.35 -1.99
CA THR A 198 -10.10 -1.14 -1.19
C THR A 198 -9.90 -2.24 -0.16
N TYR A 199 -8.66 -2.71 -0.04
CA TYR A 199 -8.22 -3.64 1.01
C TYR A 199 -7.36 -2.91 2.03
N ILE A 200 -7.66 -3.09 3.31
CA ILE A 200 -6.86 -2.59 4.43
C ILE A 200 -6.31 -3.79 5.19
N VAL A 201 -4.99 -3.84 5.38
CA VAL A 201 -4.33 -4.91 6.14
C VAL A 201 -3.71 -4.34 7.41
N ILE A 202 -4.07 -4.86 8.58
CA ILE A 202 -3.56 -4.39 9.88
C ILE A 202 -2.90 -5.56 10.60
N ASP A 203 -1.59 -5.49 10.81
CA ASP A 203 -0.83 -6.50 11.54
C ASP A 203 -0.71 -6.14 13.03
N ALA A 204 -0.71 -7.19 13.88
CA ALA A 204 -0.39 -7.13 15.30
C ALA A 204 -1.25 -6.15 16.11
N LEU A 205 -2.58 -6.16 15.92
CA LEU A 205 -3.50 -5.23 16.59
C LEU A 205 -3.34 -5.20 18.13
N ASP A 206 -2.93 -6.31 18.73
CA ASP A 206 -2.64 -6.42 20.18
C ASP A 206 -1.46 -5.57 20.64
N GLU A 207 -0.56 -5.18 19.74
CA GLU A 207 0.56 -4.27 20.04
C GLU A 207 0.11 -2.80 20.12
N CYS A 208 -1.13 -2.47 19.74
CA CYS A 208 -1.78 -1.23 20.14
C CYS A 208 -2.11 -1.30 21.64
N PRO A 209 -1.59 -0.40 22.50
CA PRO A 209 -1.80 -0.50 23.94
C PRO A 209 -3.29 -0.51 24.32
N GLU A 210 -3.69 -1.38 25.25
CA GLU A 210 -5.10 -1.56 25.68
C GLU A 210 -5.80 -0.23 26.03
N ARG A 211 -5.09 0.70 26.69
CA ARG A 211 -5.62 2.04 27.02
C ARG A 211 -6.08 2.85 25.81
N VAL A 212 -5.54 2.56 24.62
CA VAL A 212 -5.86 3.18 23.33
C VAL A 212 -6.99 2.41 22.61
N ARG A 213 -7.19 1.14 22.95
CA ARG A 213 -8.24 0.26 22.41
C ARG A 213 -9.57 0.52 23.09
N ASN A 214 -10.13 1.70 22.83
CA ASN A 214 -11.39 2.18 23.40
C ASN A 214 -12.25 2.89 22.34
N ARG A 215 -13.44 3.35 22.72
CA ARG A 215 -14.43 4.01 21.82
C ARG A 215 -14.00 5.36 21.24
N THR A 216 -13.00 6.02 21.81
CA THR A 216 -12.43 7.26 21.25
C THR A 216 -11.12 7.01 20.50
N GLY A 217 -10.52 5.83 20.65
CA GLY A 217 -9.31 5.38 19.95
C GLY A 217 -9.60 4.31 18.91
N LEU A 218 -9.07 3.10 19.10
CA LEU A 218 -9.04 2.08 18.04
C LEU A 218 -10.43 1.60 17.63
N TRP A 219 -11.34 1.44 18.59
CA TRP A 219 -12.71 1.02 18.30
C TRP A 219 -13.48 2.08 17.53
N ARG A 220 -13.10 3.35 17.67
CA ARG A 220 -13.64 4.42 16.84
C ARG A 220 -13.33 4.24 15.36
N PHE A 221 -12.12 3.76 15.02
CA PHE A 221 -11.74 3.51 13.62
C PHE A 221 -12.64 2.43 13.01
N PHE A 222 -12.84 1.31 13.71
CA PHE A 222 -13.70 0.23 13.23
C PHE A 222 -15.18 0.61 13.23
N GLU A 223 -15.66 1.35 14.23
CA GLU A 223 -17.02 1.94 14.24
C GLU A 223 -17.23 2.87 13.04
N HIS A 224 -16.22 3.67 12.71
CA HIS A 224 -16.24 4.55 11.54
C HIS A 224 -16.37 3.73 10.25
N LEU A 225 -15.54 2.71 10.03
CA LEU A 225 -15.64 1.84 8.86
C LEU A 225 -17.00 1.12 8.78
N ARG A 226 -17.49 0.61 9.92
CA ARG A 226 -18.79 -0.07 10.01
C ARG A 226 -19.95 0.82 9.55
N SER A 227 -19.92 2.11 9.91
CA SER A 227 -20.99 3.04 9.53
C SER A 227 -21.19 3.14 8.01
N PHE A 228 -20.16 2.87 7.22
CA PHE A 228 -20.24 2.84 5.75
C PHE A 228 -20.66 1.48 5.20
N TRP A 229 -20.31 0.40 5.89
CA TRP A 229 -20.76 -0.94 5.52
C TRP A 229 -22.28 -1.08 5.59
N ASP A 230 -22.89 -0.47 6.61
CA ASP A 230 -24.34 -0.48 6.80
C ASP A 230 -25.10 0.35 5.74
N GLN A 231 -24.43 1.27 5.06
CA GLN A 231 -25.00 2.17 4.04
C GLN A 231 -24.64 1.77 2.60
N ASP A 232 -23.79 0.75 2.43
CA ASP A 232 -23.25 0.32 1.13
C ASP A 232 -22.50 1.41 0.33
N ASP A 233 -22.07 2.49 1.00
CA ASP A 233 -21.43 3.65 0.36
C ASP A 233 -19.99 3.38 -0.11
N ILE A 234 -19.28 2.51 0.61
CA ILE A 234 -17.85 2.24 0.44
C ILE A 234 -17.64 0.72 0.37
N ASP A 235 -16.80 0.27 -0.56
CA ASP A 235 -16.42 -1.15 -0.68
C ASP A 235 -15.02 -1.39 -0.09
N VAL A 236 -14.97 -1.63 1.22
CA VAL A 236 -13.72 -1.82 1.98
C VAL A 236 -13.69 -3.13 2.74
N ARG A 237 -12.62 -3.90 2.54
CA ARG A 237 -12.34 -5.16 3.27
C ARG A 237 -11.14 -4.97 4.17
N VAL A 238 -11.25 -5.43 5.41
CA VAL A 238 -10.17 -5.33 6.39
C VAL A 238 -9.66 -6.72 6.74
N PHE A 239 -8.35 -6.94 6.65
CA PHE A 239 -7.66 -8.10 7.20
C PHE A 239 -6.92 -7.67 8.46
N VAL A 240 -7.07 -8.41 9.54
CA VAL A 240 -6.47 -8.05 10.83
C VAL A 240 -5.79 -9.27 11.42
N THR A 241 -4.58 -9.10 11.95
CA THR A 241 -3.96 -10.11 12.83
C THR A 241 -3.87 -9.62 14.27
N SER A 242 -4.00 -10.53 15.23
CA SER A 242 -3.70 -10.22 16.63
C SER A 242 -3.53 -11.46 17.52
N ARG A 243 -3.14 -11.27 18.78
CA ARG A 243 -3.46 -12.21 19.87
C ARG A 243 -4.95 -12.16 20.22
N PRO A 244 -5.53 -13.25 20.76
CA PRO A 244 -6.93 -13.28 21.17
C PRO A 244 -7.14 -12.62 22.56
N GLU A 245 -6.67 -11.39 22.74
CA GLU A 245 -6.92 -10.62 23.96
C GLU A 245 -8.43 -10.39 24.16
N ILE A 246 -8.87 -10.31 25.41
CA ILE A 246 -10.30 -10.37 25.77
C ILE A 246 -11.09 -9.23 25.11
N ASP A 247 -10.56 -8.01 25.16
CA ASP A 247 -11.17 -6.82 24.57
C ASP A 247 -11.22 -6.90 23.05
N ILE A 248 -10.13 -7.34 22.41
CA ILE A 248 -10.06 -7.54 20.95
C ILE A 248 -11.07 -8.58 20.51
N LYS A 249 -11.08 -9.75 21.16
CA LYS A 249 -12.01 -10.84 20.85
C LYS A 249 -13.46 -10.40 21.02
N SER A 250 -13.77 -9.73 22.13
CA SER A 250 -15.12 -9.23 22.42
C SER A 250 -15.60 -8.26 21.34
N TYR A 251 -14.74 -7.29 20.97
CA TYR A 251 -15.10 -6.25 20.03
C TYR A 251 -15.16 -6.77 18.59
N LEU A 252 -14.09 -7.41 18.11
CA LEU A 252 -14.00 -7.84 16.73
C LEU A 252 -15.02 -8.94 16.39
N SER A 253 -15.34 -9.85 17.31
CA SER A 253 -16.39 -10.86 17.07
C SER A 253 -17.77 -10.26 16.77
N SER A 254 -18.02 -9.01 17.20
CA SER A 254 -19.26 -8.28 16.88
C SER A 254 -19.27 -7.62 15.48
N LEU A 255 -18.10 -7.52 14.84
CA LEU A 255 -17.88 -6.89 13.54
C LEU A 255 -17.61 -7.89 12.42
N ILE A 256 -17.23 -9.11 12.78
CA ILE A 256 -16.58 -10.04 11.88
C ILE A 256 -17.56 -11.02 11.24
N PRO A 257 -17.53 -11.18 9.90
CA PRO A 257 -18.09 -12.35 9.23
C PRO A 257 -17.16 -13.58 9.26
N ARG A 258 -15.82 -13.42 9.29
CA ARG A 258 -14.84 -14.54 9.29
C ARG A 258 -13.69 -14.38 10.29
N SER A 259 -13.41 -15.44 11.04
CA SER A 259 -12.23 -15.48 11.93
C SER A 259 -11.52 -16.83 11.83
N LEU A 260 -10.19 -16.81 11.93
CA LEU A 260 -9.35 -18.00 11.89
C LEU A 260 -8.42 -18.02 13.12
N ASN A 261 -8.46 -19.11 13.87
CA ASN A 261 -7.44 -19.40 14.88
C ASN A 261 -6.29 -20.18 14.23
N ILE A 262 -5.15 -19.51 14.02
CA ILE A 262 -4.01 -20.10 13.33
C ILE A 262 -3.32 -21.21 14.13
N ASN A 263 -3.46 -21.23 15.47
CA ASN A 263 -2.85 -22.26 16.30
C ASN A 263 -3.46 -23.65 16.09
N VAL A 264 -4.72 -23.73 15.68
CA VAL A 264 -5.44 -25.01 15.49
C VAL A 264 -5.68 -25.34 14.03
N ALA A 265 -5.23 -24.49 13.10
CA ALA A 265 -5.32 -24.74 11.67
C ALA A 265 -4.37 -25.89 11.29
N ARG A 266 -4.93 -26.99 10.78
CA ARG A 266 -4.16 -28.20 10.46
C ARG A 266 -3.10 -27.91 9.40
N GLU A 267 -3.47 -27.12 8.40
CA GLU A 267 -2.63 -26.73 7.29
C GLU A 267 -1.49 -25.80 7.74
N HIS A 268 -1.72 -24.97 8.76
CA HIS A 268 -0.67 -24.18 9.39
C HIS A 268 0.35 -25.07 10.11
N ALA A 269 -0.10 -26.11 10.82
CA ALA A 269 0.82 -27.07 11.45
C ALA A 269 1.66 -27.82 10.40
N GLU A 270 1.10 -28.12 9.23
CA GLU A 270 1.85 -28.70 8.11
C GLU A 270 2.87 -27.72 7.51
N ASP A 271 2.50 -26.43 7.40
CA ASP A 271 3.40 -25.36 6.97
C ASP A 271 4.61 -25.22 7.92
N ILE A 272 4.38 -25.29 9.25
CA ILE A 272 5.46 -25.31 10.26
C ILE A 272 6.37 -26.52 10.07
N ARG A 273 5.82 -27.71 9.85
CA ARG A 273 6.63 -28.92 9.60
C ARG A 273 7.50 -28.78 8.35
N ASN A 274 6.94 -28.24 7.27
CA ASN A 274 7.69 -27.99 6.04
C ASN A 274 8.81 -26.95 6.24
N TYR A 275 8.54 -25.90 7.02
CA TYR A 275 9.55 -24.93 7.43
C TYR A 275 10.68 -25.59 8.22
N LEU A 276 10.36 -26.37 9.27
CA LEU A 276 11.34 -27.07 10.09
C LEU A 276 12.18 -28.05 9.27
N PHE A 277 11.53 -28.78 8.35
CA PHE A 277 12.23 -29.71 7.46
C PHE A 277 13.21 -28.98 6.55
N THR A 278 12.78 -27.90 5.91
CA THR A 278 13.62 -27.10 5.03
C THR A 278 14.79 -26.46 5.79
N TRP A 279 14.54 -25.96 7.00
CA TRP A 279 15.54 -25.35 7.86
C TRP A 279 16.63 -26.34 8.30
N LEU A 280 16.27 -27.57 8.67
CA LEU A 280 17.22 -28.59 9.16
C LEU A 280 17.89 -29.41 8.05
N PHE A 281 17.15 -29.70 6.98
CA PHE A 281 17.57 -30.66 5.94
C PHE A 281 17.73 -30.04 4.54
N GLY A 282 17.30 -28.79 4.33
CA GLY A 282 17.38 -28.11 3.04
C GLY A 282 18.79 -27.69 2.63
N SER A 283 18.91 -27.16 1.41
CA SER A 283 20.19 -26.70 0.83
C SER A 283 20.83 -25.54 1.59
N GLU A 284 20.03 -24.74 2.32
CA GLU A 284 20.49 -23.62 3.15
C GLU A 284 20.80 -24.04 4.60
N SER A 285 20.83 -25.33 4.92
CA SER A 285 21.11 -25.86 6.26
C SER A 285 22.59 -25.77 6.67
N GLU A 286 23.36 -24.82 6.12
CA GLU A 286 24.78 -24.61 6.47
C GLU A 286 25.04 -24.58 7.99
N PRO A 287 24.20 -23.92 8.82
CA PRO A 287 24.39 -23.93 10.27
C PRO A 287 24.30 -25.32 10.91
N PHE A 288 23.61 -26.28 10.28
CA PHE A 288 23.40 -27.65 10.79
C PHE A 288 24.11 -28.71 9.96
N SER A 289 24.97 -28.31 9.02
CA SER A 289 25.72 -29.22 8.14
C SER A 289 26.58 -30.22 8.92
N HIS A 290 27.05 -29.84 10.11
CA HIS A 290 27.87 -30.64 11.01
C HIS A 290 27.05 -31.60 11.91
N TRP A 291 25.72 -31.52 11.91
CA TRP A 291 24.86 -32.41 12.70
C TRP A 291 24.61 -33.71 11.94
N ASP A 292 24.70 -34.84 12.64
CA ASP A 292 24.29 -36.12 12.08
C ASP A 292 22.76 -36.19 11.89
N GLN A 293 22.32 -37.14 11.06
CA GLN A 293 20.91 -37.32 10.73
C GLN A 293 20.03 -37.60 11.96
N ASN A 294 20.55 -38.33 12.94
CA ASN A 294 19.80 -38.68 14.15
C ASN A 294 19.53 -37.42 14.99
N THR A 295 20.53 -36.55 15.11
CA THR A 295 20.45 -35.28 15.82
C THR A 295 19.44 -34.36 15.14
N LYS A 296 19.49 -34.25 13.80
CA LYS A 296 18.52 -33.46 13.04
C LYS A 296 17.08 -33.95 13.25
N TRP A 297 16.86 -35.27 13.17
CA TRP A 297 15.52 -35.86 13.40
C TRP A 297 15.05 -35.71 14.86
N MET A 298 15.95 -35.86 15.82
CA MET A 298 15.63 -35.64 17.24
C MET A 298 15.17 -34.20 17.48
N VAL A 299 15.89 -33.22 16.91
CA VAL A 299 15.51 -31.80 17.00
C VAL A 299 14.21 -31.53 16.27
N TYR A 300 14.04 -32.05 15.05
CA TYR A 300 12.79 -31.92 14.29
C TYR A 300 11.58 -32.42 15.08
N ASN A 301 11.62 -33.66 15.58
CA ASN A 301 10.51 -34.25 16.33
C ASN A 301 10.23 -33.49 17.64
N THR A 302 11.29 -33.08 18.35
CA THR A 302 11.14 -32.29 19.59
C THR A 302 10.49 -30.94 19.32
N LEU A 303 10.84 -30.28 18.22
CA LEU A 303 10.26 -28.99 17.83
C LEU A 303 8.82 -29.16 17.32
N ASP A 304 8.52 -30.17 16.50
CA ASP A 304 7.15 -30.44 16.03
C ASP A 304 6.21 -30.72 17.21
N GLU A 305 6.62 -31.58 18.15
CA GLU A 305 5.84 -31.91 19.36
C GLU A 305 5.63 -30.71 20.29
N ARG A 306 6.61 -29.79 20.37
CA ARG A 306 6.57 -28.64 21.30
C ARG A 306 6.11 -27.33 20.67
N SER A 307 5.96 -27.28 19.34
CA SER A 307 5.61 -26.07 18.61
C SER A 307 4.26 -25.52 19.07
N ASP A 308 3.25 -26.37 19.27
CA ASP A 308 1.86 -25.95 19.58
C ASP A 308 1.37 -24.82 18.64
N GLY A 309 1.85 -24.85 17.39
CA GLY A 309 1.61 -23.81 16.39
C GLY A 309 2.52 -22.57 16.47
N MET A 310 3.69 -22.63 17.11
CA MET A 310 4.75 -21.59 17.18
C MET A 310 6.06 -22.02 16.51
#